data_AF-A0A0F9RWS5-F1
#
_entry.id   AF-A0A0F9RWS5-F1
#
_cell.length_a   1.000
_cell.length_b   1.000
_cell.length_c   1.000
_cell.angle_alpha   90.00
_cell.angle_beta   90.00
_cell.angle_gamma   90.00
#
_symmetry.space_group_name_H-M   'P 1'
#
loop_
_entity.id
_entity.type
_entity.pdbx_description
1 polymer ?
#
loop_
_entity_poly.entity_id
_entity_poly.type
_entity_poly.pdbx_seq_one_letter_code
_entity_poly.pdbx_strand_id
1 'polypeptide(L)'
;MSKTLENGSFQDAVGTVVNAGTIEFVLSHDAMIIAGGQVAPTRVTATLDSSGDMPSAFTILANDELTPSGTFYLTTVFDSNGARVFGPERWVFSGATPIDLDTLTPTIIDPAFANPVLQDPSAAQTITGFGLTTTSTAPLTIDTETVGLWNKVRVVDGTKFAQTGVGIQAAIDDLPAAGGTVFLPEATYSVAATITIVKHNVFLVGVGSGLENIQSPTHAPTRIQWTGASGSDMIRWGNVSADRIAGGGAINLELDAADIADRCLHITEFQHMYFERISCFRPVVEGITLDQLATPPTEGACGHSSFHKVQVWARNAAGDNAANGLGIRGTADSDPNGITQIKFYDFRAEVDDGFAIVHVSGDGITFFGVDAFKTGSGSTIRFAPDDSTEPFTVYMKSALFGSIDIVSNLGTGQFIVIETHGGLTQTGTGAGDAHVWRPSDQTRTSNRTEVFNHPYVVAPLEAQASNVPHWIMKQVDFGDMTAAATADTFTLWSLPTNTMIHDIVGTVVTAWAGGSISAAVASVGTNGGAANDLTLDDNFFGTGARYELHDATANGGKGTLLFDATDKFAPHFITSATTIEIQMDLTGDNHVNATAGRARIYALVSRPFGNSTLEAN
;
A
#
# COMPACT_ATOMS: atom_id res chain seq x y z
N MET A 1 -67.55 35.61 11.83
CA MET A 1 -68.99 35.81 11.65
C MET A 1 -69.42 34.79 10.61
N SER A 2 -70.23 33.80 10.97
CA SER A 2 -70.60 32.72 10.04
C SER A 2 -71.03 33.24 8.67
N LYS A 3 -70.55 32.60 7.60
CA LYS A 3 -70.87 32.93 6.21
C LYS A 3 -72.05 32.11 5.71
N THR A 4 -72.89 32.70 4.88
CA THR A 4 -73.97 31.99 4.21
C THR A 4 -73.43 31.18 3.03
N LEU A 5 -73.98 30.00 2.79
CA LEU A 5 -73.74 29.20 1.58
C LEU A 5 -74.96 29.31 0.65
N GLU A 6 -74.74 29.32 -0.65
CA GLU A 6 -75.80 29.31 -1.66
C GLU A 6 -75.46 28.40 -2.86
N ASN A 7 -76.48 28.06 -3.64
CA ASN A 7 -76.42 27.16 -4.79
C ASN A 7 -75.85 25.76 -4.46
N GLY A 8 -75.23 25.09 -5.44
CA GLY A 8 -74.64 23.76 -5.33
C GLY A 8 -75.16 22.79 -6.38
N SER A 9 -76.44 22.92 -6.77
CA SER A 9 -77.10 22.16 -7.83
C SER A 9 -76.75 20.66 -7.82
N PHE A 10 -76.73 20.05 -6.63
CA PHE A 10 -76.22 18.69 -6.46
C PHE A 10 -77.10 17.69 -7.20
N GLN A 11 -76.45 16.82 -7.97
CA GLN A 11 -77.08 15.75 -8.74
C GLN A 11 -76.42 14.41 -8.42
N ASP A 12 -77.18 13.33 -8.55
CA ASP A 12 -76.64 11.97 -8.49
C ASP A 12 -75.83 11.62 -9.76
N ALA A 13 -75.25 10.41 -9.78
CA ALA A 13 -74.44 9.94 -10.91
C ALA A 13 -75.21 9.80 -12.24
N VAL A 14 -76.54 9.89 -12.23
CA VAL A 14 -77.42 9.82 -13.41
C VAL A 14 -77.90 11.23 -13.82
N GLY A 15 -77.53 12.27 -13.08
CA GLY A 15 -77.95 13.65 -13.32
C GLY A 15 -79.31 13.99 -12.70
N THR A 16 -79.83 13.15 -11.80
CA THR A 16 -81.06 13.47 -11.07
C THR A 16 -80.73 14.41 -9.93
N VAL A 17 -81.45 15.52 -9.83
CA VAL A 17 -81.33 16.47 -8.72
C VAL A 17 -81.56 15.79 -7.38
N VAL A 18 -80.70 16.07 -6.40
CA VAL A 18 -80.77 15.53 -5.04
C VAL A 18 -81.80 16.31 -4.20
N ASN A 19 -83.07 16.23 -4.61
CA ASN A 19 -84.20 16.89 -3.95
C ASN A 19 -84.40 16.37 -2.52
N ALA A 20 -84.43 17.28 -1.54
CA ALA A 20 -84.57 16.97 -0.12
C ALA A 20 -83.49 16.01 0.43
N GLY A 21 -82.32 15.96 -0.22
CA GLY A 21 -81.14 15.28 0.30
C GLY A 21 -80.52 16.02 1.49
N THR A 22 -79.44 15.46 2.02
CA THR A 22 -78.66 16.09 3.09
C THR A 22 -77.21 16.25 2.68
N ILE A 23 -76.63 17.39 2.99
CA ILE A 23 -75.19 17.65 2.86
C ILE A 23 -74.59 17.77 4.25
N GLU A 24 -73.51 17.04 4.46
CA GLU A 24 -72.77 17.00 5.72
C GLU A 24 -71.38 17.61 5.52
N PHE A 25 -71.04 18.57 6.39
CA PHE A 25 -69.72 19.18 6.48
C PHE A 25 -69.06 18.75 7.79
N VAL A 26 -67.94 18.01 7.71
CA VAL A 26 -67.15 17.61 8.88
C VAL A 26 -65.80 18.33 8.88
N LEU A 27 -65.52 19.10 9.92
CA LEU A 27 -64.27 19.83 10.04
C LEU A 27 -63.08 18.86 10.22
N SER A 28 -61.96 19.13 9.56
CA SER A 28 -60.76 18.27 9.52
C SER A 28 -60.13 17.98 10.88
N HIS A 29 -60.30 18.89 11.84
CA HIS A 29 -59.86 18.79 13.23
C HIS A 29 -60.55 19.88 14.05
N ASP A 30 -60.50 19.79 15.38
CA ASP A 30 -61.01 20.84 16.25
C ASP A 30 -60.36 22.20 15.92
N ALA A 31 -61.18 23.24 15.90
CA ALA A 31 -60.74 24.61 15.68
C ALA A 31 -61.53 25.58 16.57
N MET A 32 -60.96 26.75 16.80
CA MET A 32 -61.60 27.84 17.52
C MET A 32 -62.00 28.95 16.57
N ILE A 33 -63.11 29.64 16.87
CA ILE A 33 -63.56 30.82 16.13
C ILE A 33 -62.65 31.99 16.48
N ILE A 34 -61.99 32.61 15.49
CA ILE A 34 -61.02 33.71 15.70
C ILE A 34 -61.64 34.88 16.48
N ALA A 35 -62.89 35.24 16.19
CA ALA A 35 -63.55 36.41 16.77
C ALA A 35 -64.14 36.20 18.18
N GLY A 36 -64.14 34.97 18.72
CA GLY A 36 -64.86 34.67 19.96
C GLY A 36 -64.32 33.52 20.82
N GLY A 37 -63.28 32.83 20.37
CA GLY A 37 -62.59 31.80 21.16
C GLY A 37 -63.40 30.52 21.47
N GLN A 38 -64.61 30.37 20.92
CA GLN A 38 -65.40 29.15 21.08
C GLN A 38 -64.93 28.06 20.13
N VAL A 39 -65.08 26.80 20.54
CA VAL A 39 -64.81 25.63 19.68
C VAL A 39 -65.86 25.60 18.56
N ALA A 40 -65.39 25.54 17.32
CA ALA A 40 -66.24 25.42 16.14
C ALA A 40 -66.95 24.05 16.11
N PRO A 41 -68.22 23.97 15.69
CA PRO A 41 -68.89 22.68 15.54
C PRO A 41 -68.14 21.77 14.56
N THR A 42 -67.78 20.57 15.03
CA THR A 42 -67.05 19.58 14.21
C THR A 42 -67.90 19.07 13.04
N ARG A 43 -69.23 19.09 13.15
CA ARG A 43 -70.17 18.62 12.12
C ARG A 43 -71.32 19.60 11.97
N VAL A 44 -71.65 19.95 10.73
CA VAL A 44 -72.83 20.75 10.37
C VAL A 44 -73.55 20.07 9.21
N THR A 45 -74.89 20.03 9.26
CA THR A 45 -75.70 19.41 8.21
C THR A 45 -76.75 20.39 7.69
N ALA A 46 -77.05 20.32 6.40
CA ALA A 46 -78.15 21.05 5.77
C ALA A 46 -79.02 20.10 4.94
N THR A 47 -80.31 20.40 4.85
CA THR A 47 -81.22 19.74 3.89
C THR A 47 -81.23 20.56 2.60
N LEU A 48 -80.98 19.92 1.47
CA LEU A 48 -81.04 20.55 0.15
C LEU A 48 -82.49 20.83 -0.25
N ASP A 49 -82.72 21.87 -1.06
CA ASP A 49 -84.05 22.21 -1.54
C ASP A 49 -84.50 21.33 -2.72
N SER A 50 -85.60 21.71 -3.40
CA SER A 50 -86.12 20.95 -4.54
C SER A 50 -85.25 20.98 -5.79
N SER A 51 -84.34 21.95 -5.88
CA SER A 51 -83.37 22.12 -6.96
C SER A 51 -82.02 21.48 -6.63
N GLY A 52 -81.86 20.90 -5.43
CA GLY A 52 -80.57 20.37 -4.98
C GLY A 52 -79.62 21.47 -4.52
N ASP A 53 -80.15 22.67 -4.22
CA ASP A 53 -79.37 23.82 -3.78
C ASP A 53 -79.36 23.95 -2.25
N MET A 54 -78.38 24.68 -1.74
CA MET A 54 -78.33 25.07 -0.33
C MET A 54 -79.46 26.04 0.04
N PRO A 55 -80.10 25.88 1.22
CA PRO A 55 -81.03 26.88 1.73
C PRO A 55 -80.33 28.23 1.91
N SER A 56 -80.90 29.31 1.37
CA SER A 56 -80.28 30.66 1.35
C SER A 56 -79.95 31.26 2.73
N ALA A 57 -80.50 30.71 3.82
CA ALA A 57 -80.22 31.11 5.19
C ALA A 57 -79.21 30.21 5.91
N PHE A 58 -78.71 29.15 5.27
CA PHE A 58 -77.75 28.26 5.89
C PHE A 58 -76.41 28.96 6.09
N THR A 59 -75.85 28.85 7.30
CA THR A 59 -74.57 29.47 7.65
C THR A 59 -73.56 28.44 8.11
N ILE A 60 -72.29 28.68 7.80
CA ILE A 60 -71.14 27.87 8.21
C ILE A 60 -70.01 28.78 8.71
N LEU A 61 -69.15 28.26 9.58
CA LEU A 61 -67.89 28.92 9.94
C LEU A 61 -66.88 28.65 8.83
N ALA A 62 -66.51 29.66 8.05
CA ALA A 62 -65.55 29.47 6.96
C ALA A 62 -64.12 29.29 7.48
N ASN A 63 -63.25 28.64 6.71
CA ASN A 63 -61.90 28.24 7.14
C ASN A 63 -60.98 29.45 7.42
N ASP A 64 -61.27 30.61 6.84
CA ASP A 64 -60.62 31.88 7.14
C ASP A 64 -61.13 32.57 8.43
N GLU A 65 -62.09 31.96 9.13
CA GLU A 65 -62.61 32.41 10.43
C GLU A 65 -62.21 31.48 11.59
N LEU A 66 -61.42 30.45 11.30
CA LEU A 66 -61.04 29.38 12.21
C LEU A 66 -59.53 29.40 12.51
N THR A 67 -59.18 29.05 13.75
CA THR A 67 -57.78 28.83 14.20
C THR A 67 -57.64 27.45 14.86
N PRO A 68 -56.61 26.64 14.56
CA PRO A 68 -55.49 26.95 13.69
C PRO A 68 -55.88 27.04 12.21
N SER A 69 -55.11 27.82 11.43
CA SER A 69 -55.26 27.88 9.97
C SER A 69 -55.01 26.52 9.32
N GLY A 70 -55.50 26.32 8.09
CA GLY A 70 -55.33 25.07 7.35
C GLY A 70 -56.44 24.04 7.60
N THR A 71 -57.49 24.43 8.33
CA THR A 71 -58.73 23.66 8.40
C THR A 71 -59.36 23.50 7.02
N PHE A 72 -60.12 22.43 6.85
CA PHE A 72 -61.01 22.20 5.73
C PHE A 72 -62.23 21.40 6.18
N TYR A 73 -63.27 21.35 5.35
CA TYR A 73 -64.42 20.49 5.58
C TYR A 73 -64.36 19.27 4.67
N LEU A 74 -64.64 18.09 5.23
CA LEU A 74 -65.00 16.89 4.50
C LEU A 74 -66.49 16.95 4.20
N THR A 75 -66.83 17.18 2.93
CA THR A 75 -68.20 17.36 2.46
C THR A 75 -68.73 16.06 1.86
N THR A 76 -69.87 15.58 2.35
CA THR A 76 -70.57 14.39 1.82
C THR A 76 -72.02 14.74 1.55
N VAL A 77 -72.55 14.36 0.38
CA VAL A 77 -73.96 14.55 0.03
C VAL A 77 -74.67 13.20 0.01
N PHE A 78 -75.84 13.16 0.61
CA PHE A 78 -76.75 12.03 0.68
C PHE A 78 -78.09 12.38 0.02
N ASP A 79 -78.73 11.41 -0.62
CA ASP A 79 -80.09 11.54 -1.12
C ASP A 79 -81.13 11.56 0.02
N SER A 80 -82.41 11.72 -0.33
CA SER A 80 -83.51 11.72 0.63
C SER A 80 -83.77 10.37 1.32
N ASN A 81 -83.15 9.29 0.85
CA ASN A 81 -83.16 7.97 1.48
C ASN A 81 -81.93 7.73 2.39
N GLY A 82 -80.99 8.68 2.44
CA GLY A 82 -79.74 8.58 3.18
C GLY A 82 -78.61 7.83 2.46
N ALA A 83 -78.76 7.53 1.16
CA ALA A 83 -77.69 6.95 0.35
C ALA A 83 -76.70 8.03 -0.11
N ARG A 84 -75.40 7.76 -0.04
CA ARG A 84 -74.36 8.72 -0.44
C ARG A 84 -74.34 8.89 -1.96
N VAL A 85 -74.47 10.12 -2.43
CA VAL A 85 -74.44 10.49 -3.86
C VAL A 85 -73.16 11.21 -4.27
N PHE A 86 -72.48 11.88 -3.33
CA PHE A 86 -71.23 12.61 -3.57
C PHE A 86 -70.34 12.61 -2.32
N GLY A 87 -69.02 12.71 -2.49
CA GLY A 87 -68.05 12.81 -1.40
C GLY A 87 -67.63 11.48 -0.73
N PRO A 88 -66.82 11.53 0.34
CA PRO A 88 -66.32 12.74 1.00
C PRO A 88 -65.26 13.47 0.17
N GLU A 89 -65.35 14.80 0.10
CA GLU A 89 -64.35 15.65 -0.58
C GLU A 89 -63.87 16.79 0.32
N ARG A 90 -62.64 17.27 0.09
CA ARG A 90 -62.05 18.38 0.84
C ARG A 90 -62.48 19.72 0.24
N TRP A 91 -63.26 20.48 1.00
CA TRP A 91 -63.70 21.83 0.63
C TRP A 91 -63.10 22.86 1.59
N VAL A 92 -62.68 24.00 1.04
CA VAL A 92 -62.16 25.13 1.82
C VAL A 92 -63.05 26.33 1.55
N PHE A 93 -63.84 26.72 2.54
CA PHE A 93 -64.68 27.91 2.49
C PHE A 93 -63.85 29.12 2.90
N SER A 94 -63.78 30.14 2.03
CA SER A 94 -63.12 31.41 2.34
C SER A 94 -63.72 32.52 1.46
N GLY A 95 -63.46 33.80 1.78
CA GLY A 95 -63.92 34.93 0.95
C GLY A 95 -65.18 35.65 1.45
N ALA A 96 -65.86 36.40 0.59
CA ALA A 96 -67.06 37.14 0.98
C ALA A 96 -68.27 36.20 1.20
N THR A 97 -69.29 36.68 1.93
CA THR A 97 -70.58 36.00 2.08
C THR A 97 -71.60 36.65 1.13
N PRO A 98 -72.48 35.88 0.45
CA PRO A 98 -72.55 34.40 0.41
C PRO A 98 -71.39 33.74 -0.34
N ILE A 99 -71.11 32.47 -0.03
CA ILE A 99 -70.20 31.60 -0.79
C ILE A 99 -71.04 30.72 -1.72
N ASP A 100 -70.83 30.88 -3.03
CA ASP A 100 -71.48 30.12 -4.08
C ASP A 100 -70.80 28.75 -4.27
N LEU A 101 -71.53 27.67 -3.96
CA LEU A 101 -71.01 26.31 -4.05
C LEU A 101 -70.75 25.84 -5.49
N ASP A 102 -71.41 26.43 -6.50
CA ASP A 102 -71.19 26.08 -7.91
C ASP A 102 -69.79 26.49 -8.40
N THR A 103 -69.18 27.46 -7.71
CA THR A 103 -67.84 27.98 -8.04
C THR A 103 -66.71 27.30 -7.27
N LEU A 104 -67.04 26.51 -6.24
CA LEU A 104 -66.03 25.79 -5.47
C LEU A 104 -65.50 24.63 -6.30
N THR A 105 -64.21 24.67 -6.61
CA THR A 105 -63.51 23.53 -7.22
C THR A 105 -63.00 22.62 -6.09
N PRO A 106 -63.52 21.39 -5.95
CA PRO A 106 -63.04 20.49 -4.91
C PRO A 106 -61.57 20.11 -5.14
N THR A 107 -60.79 20.04 -4.07
CA THR A 107 -59.42 19.52 -4.17
C THR A 107 -59.49 18.01 -4.05
N ILE A 108 -59.35 17.30 -5.18
CA ILE A 108 -59.37 15.83 -5.22
C ILE A 108 -58.25 15.28 -4.32
N ILE A 109 -58.62 14.35 -3.43
CA ILE A 109 -57.67 13.55 -2.64
C ILE A 109 -57.22 12.39 -3.53
N ASP A 110 -56.18 12.60 -4.34
CA ASP A 110 -55.21 11.52 -4.46
C ASP A 110 -54.24 11.78 -3.30
N PRO A 111 -54.02 10.86 -2.34
CA PRO A 111 -52.91 10.98 -1.41
C PRO A 111 -51.60 10.79 -2.19
N ALA A 112 -51.33 11.71 -3.12
CA ALA A 112 -50.01 12.00 -3.60
C ALA A 112 -49.25 12.58 -2.40
N PHE A 113 -48.76 11.68 -1.56
CA PHE A 113 -47.68 12.01 -0.65
C PHE A 113 -46.58 12.57 -1.54
N ALA A 114 -46.39 13.88 -1.52
CA ALA A 114 -45.37 14.54 -2.34
C ALA A 114 -43.95 13.99 -2.08
N ASN A 115 -43.80 13.25 -0.97
CA ASN A 115 -42.64 12.45 -0.62
C ASN A 115 -43.11 11.10 -0.03
N PRO A 116 -43.33 10.04 -0.82
CA PRO A 116 -43.53 8.72 -0.23
C PRO A 116 -42.24 8.34 0.49
N VAL A 117 -42.27 8.39 1.82
CA VAL A 117 -41.17 7.88 2.65
C VAL A 117 -41.40 6.38 2.79
N LEU A 118 -40.41 5.58 2.40
CA LEU A 118 -40.37 4.15 2.71
C LEU A 118 -40.16 4.02 4.23
N GLN A 119 -41.25 3.94 4.99
CA GLN A 119 -41.19 3.68 6.42
C GLN A 119 -41.46 2.20 6.64
N ASP A 120 -40.43 1.47 7.08
CA ASP A 120 -40.51 0.08 7.53
C ASP A 120 -41.16 -0.90 6.52
N PRO A 121 -40.54 -1.09 5.34
CA PRO A 121 -41.05 -2.04 4.38
C PRO A 121 -41.00 -3.47 4.95
N SER A 122 -42.17 -4.12 5.06
CA SER A 122 -42.28 -5.51 5.53
C SER A 122 -41.76 -6.57 4.53
N ALA A 123 -41.31 -6.13 3.35
CA ALA A 123 -40.75 -6.95 2.29
C ALA A 123 -39.61 -6.22 1.58
N ALA A 124 -38.75 -6.97 0.87
CA ALA A 124 -37.65 -6.42 0.09
C ALA A 124 -38.14 -5.33 -0.88
N GLN A 125 -37.40 -4.23 -0.94
CA GLN A 125 -37.72 -3.07 -1.75
C GLN A 125 -36.71 -2.97 -2.89
N THR A 126 -37.21 -2.73 -4.10
CA THR A 126 -36.37 -2.56 -5.29
C THR A 126 -36.58 -1.16 -5.85
N ILE A 127 -35.53 -0.34 -5.86
CA ILE A 127 -35.52 0.96 -6.54
C ILE A 127 -34.89 0.75 -7.92
N THR A 128 -35.66 0.92 -9.00
CA THR A 128 -35.18 0.83 -10.38
C THR A 128 -35.29 2.18 -11.08
N GLY A 129 -34.32 2.49 -11.94
CA GLY A 129 -34.37 3.68 -12.81
C GLY A 129 -34.03 5.03 -12.17
N PHE A 130 -33.72 5.07 -10.86
CA PHE A 130 -33.37 6.29 -10.15
C PHE A 130 -32.13 6.08 -9.26
N GLY A 131 -31.28 7.10 -9.16
CA GLY A 131 -30.18 7.10 -8.20
C GLY A 131 -30.69 7.35 -6.78
N LEU A 132 -30.22 6.56 -5.81
CA LEU A 132 -30.47 6.85 -4.39
C LEU A 132 -29.58 8.02 -3.97
N THR A 133 -30.17 9.21 -3.82
CA THR A 133 -29.48 10.37 -3.25
C THR A 133 -29.87 10.51 -1.79
N THR A 134 -28.96 10.19 -0.87
CA THR A 134 -29.16 10.45 0.57
C THR A 134 -28.74 11.89 0.87
N THR A 135 -29.71 12.78 1.07
CA THR A 135 -29.44 14.18 1.47
C THR A 135 -29.19 14.34 2.98
N SER A 136 -29.34 13.26 3.73
CA SER A 136 -29.10 13.16 5.16
C SER A 136 -27.60 13.18 5.48
N THR A 137 -27.20 13.92 6.52
CA THR A 137 -25.87 13.83 7.13
C THR A 137 -25.70 12.58 8.00
N ALA A 138 -26.80 11.92 8.38
CA ALA A 138 -26.74 10.64 9.07
C ALA A 138 -26.24 9.53 8.11
N PRO A 139 -25.35 8.63 8.57
CA PRO A 139 -24.81 7.55 7.75
C PRO A 139 -25.91 6.64 7.20
N LEU A 140 -25.79 6.26 5.92
CA LEU A 140 -26.51 5.10 5.40
C LEU A 140 -25.90 3.85 6.06
N THR A 141 -26.63 3.20 6.96
CA THR A 141 -26.21 1.93 7.55
C THR A 141 -26.77 0.80 6.68
N ILE A 142 -25.88 -0.02 6.13
CA ILE A 142 -26.24 -1.19 5.34
C ILE A 142 -25.75 -2.42 6.10
N ASP A 143 -26.68 -3.16 6.73
CA ASP A 143 -26.32 -4.31 7.58
C ASP A 143 -25.67 -5.44 6.77
N THR A 144 -26.14 -5.66 5.54
CA THR A 144 -25.56 -6.60 4.58
C THR A 144 -25.61 -5.99 3.17
N GLU A 145 -24.45 -5.77 2.56
CA GLU A 145 -24.33 -5.24 1.20
C GLU A 145 -23.71 -6.32 0.30
N THR A 146 -24.42 -6.73 -0.76
CA THR A 146 -23.83 -7.51 -1.86
C THR A 146 -23.57 -6.54 -3.01
N VAL A 147 -22.34 -6.03 -3.06
CA VAL A 147 -21.96 -5.00 -4.03
C VAL A 147 -21.26 -5.64 -5.22
N GLY A 148 -21.94 -5.70 -6.35
CA GLY A 148 -21.27 -6.04 -7.60
C GLY A 148 -20.33 -4.92 -8.11
N LEU A 149 -20.52 -3.67 -7.65
CA LEU A 149 -19.87 -2.45 -8.15
C LEU A 149 -19.75 -1.36 -7.07
N TRP A 150 -18.53 -1.14 -6.55
CA TRP A 150 -18.13 0.21 -6.11
C TRP A 150 -17.26 0.80 -7.20
N ASN A 151 -17.30 2.12 -7.47
CA ASN A 151 -16.77 2.72 -8.70
C ASN A 151 -15.48 2.07 -9.25
N LYS A 152 -14.48 1.83 -8.40
CA LYS A 152 -13.21 1.18 -8.75
C LYS A 152 -12.96 -0.15 -8.02
N VAL A 153 -13.96 -0.77 -7.41
CA VAL A 153 -13.85 -2.09 -6.78
C VAL A 153 -14.82 -3.06 -7.43
N ARG A 154 -14.35 -4.27 -7.73
CA ARG A 154 -15.15 -5.40 -8.20
C ARG A 154 -14.97 -6.55 -7.22
N VAL A 155 -16.07 -7.18 -6.81
CA VAL A 155 -16.02 -8.30 -5.86
C VAL A 155 -16.39 -9.58 -6.60
N VAL A 156 -15.53 -10.59 -6.56
CA VAL A 156 -15.80 -11.90 -7.17
C VAL A 156 -16.57 -12.78 -6.18
N ASP A 157 -17.86 -12.46 -6.02
CA ASP A 157 -18.78 -13.02 -5.01
C ASP A 157 -19.58 -14.25 -5.46
N GLY A 158 -19.38 -14.70 -6.70
CA GLY A 158 -20.17 -15.80 -7.28
C GLY A 158 -21.56 -15.41 -7.78
N THR A 159 -22.02 -14.17 -7.53
CA THR A 159 -23.33 -13.66 -7.98
C THR A 159 -23.17 -12.81 -9.24
N LYS A 160 -22.42 -11.70 -9.16
CA LYS A 160 -22.17 -10.86 -10.35
C LYS A 160 -21.02 -11.43 -11.18
N PHE A 161 -19.94 -11.81 -10.51
CA PHE A 161 -18.77 -12.41 -11.14
C PHE A 161 -18.59 -13.81 -10.56
N ALA A 162 -18.59 -14.83 -11.42
CA ALA A 162 -18.48 -16.23 -10.99
C ALA A 162 -17.21 -16.46 -10.16
N GLN A 163 -17.28 -17.32 -9.15
CA GLN A 163 -16.14 -17.64 -8.28
C GLN A 163 -15.14 -18.61 -8.96
N THR A 164 -14.65 -18.22 -10.14
CA THR A 164 -13.76 -18.98 -11.03
C THR A 164 -12.80 -18.01 -11.74
N GLY A 165 -11.79 -18.53 -12.45
CA GLY A 165 -10.90 -17.71 -13.26
C GLY A 165 -11.63 -16.86 -14.32
N VAL A 166 -12.75 -17.36 -14.86
CA VAL A 166 -13.58 -16.61 -15.80
C VAL A 166 -14.22 -15.39 -15.13
N GLY A 167 -14.70 -15.53 -13.90
CA GLY A 167 -15.27 -14.38 -13.18
C GLY A 167 -14.22 -13.40 -12.69
N ILE A 168 -13.02 -13.86 -12.34
CA ILE A 168 -11.88 -12.95 -12.06
C ILE A 168 -11.55 -12.12 -13.31
N GLN A 169 -11.43 -12.76 -14.49
CA GLN A 169 -11.18 -12.04 -15.73
C GLN A 169 -12.32 -11.06 -16.06
N ALA A 170 -13.57 -11.49 -15.93
CA ALA A 170 -14.73 -10.61 -16.15
C ALA A 170 -14.74 -9.41 -15.19
N ALA A 171 -14.30 -9.58 -13.95
CA ALA A 171 -14.15 -8.49 -12.99
C ALA A 171 -13.04 -7.50 -13.40
N ILE A 172 -11.89 -8.01 -13.87
CA ILE A 172 -10.80 -7.18 -14.42
C ILE A 172 -11.30 -6.40 -15.65
N ASP A 173 -12.02 -7.06 -16.55
CA ASP A 173 -12.53 -6.48 -17.78
C ASP A 173 -13.57 -5.38 -17.50
N ASP A 174 -14.38 -5.53 -16.45
CA ASP A 174 -15.39 -4.56 -15.99
C ASP A 174 -14.78 -3.34 -15.24
N LEU A 175 -13.49 -3.36 -14.89
CA LEU A 175 -12.82 -2.18 -14.32
C LEU A 175 -12.74 -1.02 -15.33
N PRO A 176 -12.80 0.24 -14.87
CA PRO A 176 -12.53 1.40 -15.72
C PRO A 176 -11.15 1.32 -16.37
N ALA A 177 -10.95 2.07 -17.46
CA ALA A 177 -9.65 2.15 -18.15
C ALA A 177 -8.49 2.59 -17.22
N ALA A 178 -8.80 3.38 -16.18
CA ALA A 178 -7.84 3.83 -15.18
C ALA A 178 -7.45 2.76 -14.14
N GLY A 179 -8.04 1.57 -14.19
CA GLY A 179 -7.81 0.48 -13.23
C GLY A 179 -8.77 0.49 -12.03
N GLY A 180 -8.36 -0.23 -10.99
CA GLY A 180 -9.10 -0.41 -9.74
C GLY A 180 -8.72 -1.71 -9.04
N THR A 181 -9.55 -2.13 -8.10
CA THR A 181 -9.32 -3.31 -7.27
C THR A 181 -10.33 -4.40 -7.61
N VAL A 182 -9.84 -5.61 -7.83
CA VAL A 182 -10.64 -6.83 -7.81
C VAL A 182 -10.42 -7.51 -6.46
N PHE A 183 -11.45 -7.50 -5.64
CA PHE A 183 -11.48 -8.16 -4.35
C PHE A 183 -11.97 -9.60 -4.52
N LEU A 184 -11.23 -10.53 -3.94
CA LEU A 184 -11.46 -11.96 -3.95
C LEU A 184 -11.79 -12.41 -2.52
N PRO A 185 -13.08 -12.61 -2.19
CA PRO A 185 -13.48 -13.23 -0.92
C PRO A 185 -12.81 -14.57 -0.61
N GLU A 186 -13.04 -15.09 0.59
CA GLU A 186 -12.50 -16.38 1.02
C GLU A 186 -13.08 -17.50 0.15
N ALA A 187 -12.21 -18.16 -0.61
CA ALA A 187 -12.59 -19.15 -1.60
C ALA A 187 -11.37 -19.81 -2.25
N THR A 188 -11.60 -20.98 -2.84
CA THR A 188 -10.73 -21.54 -3.87
C THR A 188 -11.32 -21.25 -5.25
N TYR A 189 -10.57 -20.51 -6.08
CA TYR A 189 -10.94 -20.12 -7.43
C TYR A 189 -10.27 -21.06 -8.43
N SER A 190 -11.06 -21.88 -9.13
CA SER A 190 -10.57 -22.75 -10.19
C SER A 190 -10.29 -21.95 -11.48
N VAL A 191 -9.06 -22.02 -12.00
CA VAL A 191 -8.59 -21.26 -13.15
C VAL A 191 -8.10 -22.19 -14.25
N ALA A 192 -8.82 -22.21 -15.38
CA ALA A 192 -8.51 -23.06 -16.52
C ALA A 192 -7.77 -22.35 -17.67
N ALA A 193 -7.61 -21.02 -17.59
CA ALA A 193 -6.96 -20.19 -18.59
C ALA A 193 -6.23 -19.02 -17.92
N THR A 194 -5.18 -18.49 -18.56
CA THR A 194 -4.37 -17.40 -18.01
C THR A 194 -5.23 -16.16 -17.74
N ILE A 195 -5.21 -15.68 -16.50
CA ILE A 195 -5.79 -14.39 -16.13
C ILE A 195 -4.84 -13.30 -16.62
N THR A 196 -5.33 -12.43 -17.49
CA THR A 196 -4.50 -11.44 -18.18
C THR A 196 -4.87 -10.04 -17.71
N ILE A 197 -3.87 -9.29 -17.23
CA ILE A 197 -4.02 -7.94 -16.70
C ILE A 197 -3.18 -6.97 -17.52
N VAL A 198 -3.86 -6.24 -18.39
CA VAL A 198 -3.26 -5.26 -19.34
C VAL A 198 -3.59 -3.81 -19.00
N LYS A 199 -4.39 -3.56 -17.96
CA LYS A 199 -4.76 -2.21 -17.51
C LYS A 199 -3.80 -1.72 -16.44
N HIS A 200 -3.53 -0.42 -16.43
CA HIS A 200 -2.82 0.26 -15.32
C HIS A 200 -3.59 0.13 -14.01
N ASN A 201 -2.87 0.20 -12.88
CA ASN A 201 -3.44 0.32 -11.53
C ASN A 201 -4.48 -0.76 -11.18
N VAL A 202 -4.27 -2.00 -11.63
CA VAL A 202 -5.14 -3.13 -11.25
C VAL A 202 -4.54 -3.86 -10.06
N PHE A 203 -5.31 -3.92 -8.96
CA PHE A 203 -4.97 -4.71 -7.78
C PHE A 203 -5.85 -5.96 -7.69
N LEU A 204 -5.25 -7.12 -7.46
CA LEU A 204 -5.95 -8.31 -6.98
C LEU A 204 -5.75 -8.42 -5.47
N VAL A 205 -6.84 -8.49 -4.70
CA VAL A 205 -6.77 -8.48 -3.23
C VAL A 205 -7.58 -9.64 -2.65
N GLY A 206 -6.92 -10.55 -1.94
CA GLY A 206 -7.57 -11.63 -1.17
C GLY A 206 -7.77 -11.28 0.30
N VAL A 207 -8.40 -12.20 1.06
CA VAL A 207 -8.70 -12.06 2.50
C VAL A 207 -7.69 -12.73 3.43
N GLY A 208 -6.42 -12.65 3.05
CA GLY A 208 -5.28 -13.05 3.88
C GLY A 208 -4.47 -14.13 3.20
N SER A 209 -3.14 -14.01 3.27
CA SER A 209 -2.22 -15.11 3.00
C SER A 209 -1.84 -15.76 4.33
N GLY A 210 -1.84 -17.09 4.44
CA GLY A 210 -1.43 -17.82 5.65
C GLY A 210 0.07 -17.70 6.02
N LEU A 211 0.77 -16.67 5.54
CA LEU A 211 2.23 -16.52 5.57
C LEU A 211 2.87 -16.42 6.96
N GLU A 212 2.09 -16.35 8.03
CA GLU A 212 2.66 -16.38 9.38
C GLU A 212 3.17 -17.77 9.78
N ASN A 213 2.77 -18.85 9.08
CA ASN A 213 3.28 -20.19 9.36
C ASN A 213 3.60 -20.99 8.10
N ILE A 214 4.86 -20.89 7.71
CA ILE A 214 5.51 -21.47 6.52
C ILE A 214 5.52 -23.02 6.51
N GLN A 215 5.09 -23.69 7.57
CA GLN A 215 5.00 -25.16 7.60
C GLN A 215 3.57 -25.69 7.73
N SER A 216 2.57 -24.80 7.76
CA SER A 216 1.20 -25.26 7.91
C SER A 216 0.64 -25.71 6.56
N PRO A 217 0.06 -26.93 6.46
CA PRO A 217 -0.68 -27.37 5.27
C PRO A 217 -1.99 -26.57 5.07
N THR A 218 -2.27 -25.61 5.95
CA THR A 218 -3.43 -24.74 5.85
C THR A 218 -3.19 -23.70 4.77
N HIS A 219 -3.85 -23.91 3.63
CA HIS A 219 -3.93 -22.95 2.53
C HIS A 219 -4.44 -21.59 3.01
N ALA A 220 -4.05 -20.54 2.30
CA ALA A 220 -4.61 -19.20 2.50
C ALA A 220 -6.14 -19.20 2.30
N PRO A 221 -6.89 -18.34 3.05
CA PRO A 221 -8.31 -18.12 2.83
C PRO A 221 -8.69 -17.85 1.35
N THR A 222 -7.88 -17.07 0.64
CA THR A 222 -8.05 -16.84 -0.80
C THR A 222 -6.98 -17.60 -1.59
N ARG A 223 -7.41 -18.63 -2.32
CA ARG A 223 -6.56 -19.46 -3.17
C ARG A 223 -7.02 -19.42 -4.61
N ILE A 224 -6.11 -19.13 -5.53
CA ILE A 224 -6.30 -19.28 -6.96
C ILE A 224 -5.59 -20.57 -7.35
N GLN A 225 -6.33 -21.57 -7.83
CA GLN A 225 -5.81 -22.88 -8.17
C GLN A 225 -5.92 -23.13 -9.67
N TRP A 226 -4.81 -23.54 -10.29
CA TRP A 226 -4.79 -23.89 -11.69
C TRP A 226 -5.45 -25.24 -11.95
N THR A 227 -6.28 -25.29 -12.98
CA THR A 227 -6.90 -26.50 -13.54
C THR A 227 -6.82 -26.50 -15.06
N GLY A 228 -6.04 -25.59 -15.64
CA GLY A 228 -5.88 -25.44 -17.09
C GLY A 228 -4.91 -26.45 -17.69
N ALA A 229 -4.52 -26.23 -18.94
CA ALA A 229 -3.48 -27.02 -19.58
C ALA A 229 -2.09 -26.71 -19.02
N SER A 230 -1.15 -27.63 -19.20
CA SER A 230 0.28 -27.38 -18.96
C SER A 230 0.85 -26.38 -19.97
N GLY A 231 2.01 -25.77 -19.69
CA GLY A 231 2.65 -24.86 -20.63
C GLY A 231 2.14 -23.41 -20.56
N SER A 232 1.37 -23.07 -19.54
CA SER A 232 0.67 -21.78 -19.42
C SER A 232 0.95 -21.11 -18.08
N ASP A 233 0.82 -19.78 -18.05
CA ASP A 233 0.93 -19.00 -16.81
C ASP A 233 -0.45 -18.89 -16.13
N MET A 234 -0.50 -18.89 -14.80
CA MET A 234 -1.77 -18.66 -14.09
C MET A 234 -2.24 -17.22 -14.22
N ILE A 235 -1.37 -16.27 -13.85
CA ILE A 235 -1.65 -14.84 -13.92
C ILE A 235 -0.52 -14.17 -14.70
N ARG A 236 -0.89 -13.41 -15.71
CA ARG A 236 0.02 -12.57 -16.48
C ARG A 236 -0.33 -11.10 -16.28
N TRP A 237 0.57 -10.36 -15.65
CA TRP A 237 0.56 -8.90 -15.68
C TRP A 237 1.39 -8.44 -16.85
N GLY A 238 0.78 -7.76 -17.80
CA GLY A 238 1.47 -7.18 -18.94
C GLY A 238 0.81 -7.55 -20.26
N ASN A 239 1.13 -6.75 -21.26
CA ASN A 239 0.66 -6.96 -22.62
C ASN A 239 1.73 -7.73 -23.41
N VAL A 240 1.29 -8.43 -24.45
CA VAL A 240 2.17 -8.95 -25.50
C VAL A 240 2.60 -7.85 -26.49
N SER A 241 1.97 -6.66 -26.42
CA SER A 241 2.46 -5.43 -27.07
C SER A 241 3.43 -4.69 -26.14
N ALA A 242 4.29 -3.85 -26.71
CA ALA A 242 5.27 -3.01 -25.98
C ALA A 242 4.64 -1.91 -25.09
N ASP A 243 3.34 -1.99 -24.78
CA ASP A 243 2.66 -1.03 -23.92
C ASP A 243 2.90 -1.39 -22.46
N ARG A 244 3.54 -0.46 -21.75
CA ARG A 244 3.88 -0.63 -20.34
C ARG A 244 2.63 -0.60 -19.47
N ILE A 245 2.55 -1.52 -18.52
CA ILE A 245 1.59 -1.45 -17.43
C ILE A 245 2.24 -0.81 -16.21
N ALA A 246 1.61 0.23 -15.68
CA ALA A 246 2.10 0.95 -14.50
C ALA A 246 1.09 0.86 -13.36
N GLY A 247 1.60 0.62 -12.15
CA GLY A 247 0.82 0.52 -10.93
C GLY A 247 -0.03 -0.76 -10.84
N GLY A 248 -0.46 -1.07 -9.61
CA GLY A 248 -1.24 -2.29 -9.33
C GLY A 248 -0.40 -3.36 -8.66
N GLY A 249 -0.90 -4.60 -8.70
CA GLY A 249 -0.23 -5.79 -8.17
C GLY A 249 -1.17 -6.72 -7.44
N ALA A 250 -0.64 -7.52 -6.52
CA ALA A 250 -1.41 -8.52 -5.81
C ALA A 250 -1.14 -8.48 -4.30
N ILE A 251 -2.19 -8.66 -3.50
CA ILE A 251 -2.09 -8.64 -2.05
C ILE A 251 -2.86 -9.83 -1.45
N ASN A 252 -2.24 -10.53 -0.51
CA ASN A 252 -2.87 -11.57 0.30
C ASN A 252 -3.47 -12.73 -0.54
N LEU A 253 -2.69 -13.27 -1.47
CA LEU A 253 -3.13 -14.37 -2.35
C LEU A 253 -2.21 -15.59 -2.24
N GLU A 254 -2.83 -16.76 -2.30
CA GLU A 254 -2.17 -18.00 -2.65
C GLU A 254 -2.43 -18.34 -4.12
N LEU A 255 -1.36 -18.55 -4.88
CA LEU A 255 -1.36 -19.01 -6.26
C LEU A 255 -0.83 -20.43 -6.27
N ASP A 256 -1.68 -21.39 -6.64
CA ASP A 256 -1.31 -22.79 -6.72
C ASP A 256 -1.37 -23.30 -8.16
N ALA A 257 -0.20 -23.47 -8.76
CA ALA A 257 -0.03 -23.95 -10.13
C ALA A 257 -0.35 -25.45 -10.29
N ALA A 258 -0.60 -26.14 -9.18
CA ALA A 258 -1.08 -27.51 -9.13
C ALA A 258 -0.22 -28.52 -9.91
N ASP A 259 1.09 -28.26 -10.02
CA ASP A 259 2.04 -29.09 -10.77
C ASP A 259 1.75 -29.15 -12.27
N ILE A 260 1.00 -28.17 -12.78
CA ILE A 260 0.52 -28.12 -14.17
C ILE A 260 0.92 -26.81 -14.83
N ALA A 261 0.64 -25.66 -14.20
CA ALA A 261 1.00 -24.37 -14.80
C ALA A 261 2.53 -24.18 -14.79
N ASP A 262 3.06 -23.58 -15.84
CA ASP A 262 4.48 -23.26 -15.93
C ASP A 262 4.85 -22.24 -14.85
N ARG A 263 4.01 -21.22 -14.69
CA ARG A 263 4.25 -20.12 -13.77
C ARG A 263 3.02 -19.74 -12.96
N CYS A 264 3.23 -19.38 -11.70
CA CYS A 264 2.16 -18.79 -10.89
C CYS A 264 1.95 -17.33 -11.27
N LEU A 265 3.03 -16.56 -11.39
CA LEU A 265 2.98 -15.14 -11.68
C LEU A 265 4.02 -14.78 -12.75
N HIS A 266 3.54 -14.26 -13.88
CA HIS A 266 4.39 -13.77 -14.97
C HIS A 266 4.13 -12.27 -15.14
N ILE A 267 5.17 -11.45 -14.97
CA ILE A 267 5.07 -9.99 -15.02
C ILE A 267 5.96 -9.50 -16.15
N THR A 268 5.34 -8.90 -17.17
CA THR A 268 5.99 -8.37 -18.37
C THR A 268 5.72 -6.87 -18.49
N GLU A 269 6.70 -6.09 -18.94
CA GLU A 269 6.53 -4.67 -19.29
C GLU A 269 5.92 -3.80 -18.17
N PHE A 270 6.48 -3.86 -16.96
CA PHE A 270 5.80 -3.37 -15.74
C PHE A 270 6.52 -2.22 -15.01
N GLN A 271 5.78 -1.32 -14.38
CA GLN A 271 6.38 -0.28 -13.53
C GLN A 271 5.55 -0.02 -12.28
N HIS A 272 6.23 0.34 -11.18
CA HIS A 272 5.56 0.77 -9.94
C HIS A 272 4.57 -0.26 -9.39
N MET A 273 4.87 -1.55 -9.53
CA MET A 273 4.01 -2.62 -9.03
C MET A 273 4.25 -2.89 -7.55
N TYR A 274 3.21 -3.28 -6.85
CA TYR A 274 3.25 -3.62 -5.43
C TYR A 274 2.67 -5.01 -5.19
N PHE A 275 3.53 -5.92 -4.75
CA PHE A 275 3.15 -7.27 -4.34
C PHE A 275 3.40 -7.42 -2.86
N GLU A 276 2.38 -7.82 -2.11
CA GLU A 276 2.51 -8.06 -0.69
C GLU A 276 1.85 -9.39 -0.34
N ARG A 277 2.54 -10.21 0.45
CA ARG A 277 1.94 -11.39 1.05
C ARG A 277 1.40 -12.36 -0.02
N ILE A 278 2.27 -12.71 -0.97
CA ILE A 278 1.97 -13.61 -2.08
C ILE A 278 2.68 -14.94 -1.87
N SER A 279 1.93 -16.04 -2.00
CA SER A 279 2.48 -17.40 -1.96
C SER A 279 2.28 -18.08 -3.30
N CYS A 280 3.35 -18.58 -3.92
CA CYS A 280 3.32 -19.35 -5.15
C CYS A 280 3.66 -20.81 -4.85
N PHE A 281 2.78 -21.73 -5.21
CA PHE A 281 2.96 -23.16 -4.96
C PHE A 281 3.01 -23.92 -6.28
N ARG A 282 3.91 -24.90 -6.32
CA ARG A 282 3.89 -25.98 -7.31
C ARG A 282 3.94 -25.51 -8.77
N PRO A 283 4.76 -24.50 -9.14
CA PRO A 283 5.01 -24.18 -10.55
C PRO A 283 5.78 -25.32 -11.21
N VAL A 284 5.63 -25.48 -12.53
CA VAL A 284 6.44 -26.41 -13.34
C VAL A 284 7.76 -25.78 -13.78
N VAL A 285 7.78 -24.47 -14.04
CA VAL A 285 8.96 -23.74 -14.57
C VAL A 285 9.49 -22.72 -13.57
N GLU A 286 8.69 -21.74 -13.17
CA GLU A 286 9.09 -20.63 -12.28
C GLU A 286 7.91 -20.20 -11.41
N GLY A 287 8.09 -19.99 -10.12
CA GLY A 287 7.00 -19.43 -9.30
C GLY A 287 6.64 -18.02 -9.74
N ILE A 288 7.65 -17.16 -9.81
CA ILE A 288 7.53 -15.78 -10.26
C ILE A 288 8.54 -15.54 -11.37
N THR A 289 8.08 -14.93 -12.47
CA THR A 289 8.94 -14.46 -13.55
C THR A 289 8.73 -12.98 -13.76
N LEU A 290 9.81 -12.22 -13.70
CA LEU A 290 9.88 -10.85 -14.19
C LEU A 290 10.55 -10.90 -15.55
N ASP A 291 9.86 -10.46 -16.58
CA ASP A 291 10.35 -10.52 -17.95
C ASP A 291 10.19 -9.16 -18.65
N GLN A 292 11.04 -8.91 -19.62
CA GLN A 292 10.92 -7.80 -20.55
C GLN A 292 10.80 -8.44 -21.94
N LEU A 293 9.68 -8.23 -22.63
CA LEU A 293 9.39 -8.97 -23.88
C LEU A 293 9.78 -8.19 -25.13
N ALA A 294 9.88 -6.86 -25.05
CA ALA A 294 10.26 -6.02 -26.17
C ALA A 294 11.26 -4.94 -25.75
N THR A 295 12.10 -4.51 -26.70
CA THR A 295 12.85 -3.26 -26.58
C THR A 295 11.83 -2.12 -26.54
N PRO A 296 11.64 -1.44 -25.41
CA PRO A 296 10.62 -0.42 -25.32
C PRO A 296 11.11 0.84 -26.04
N PRO A 297 10.19 1.66 -26.56
CA PRO A 297 10.55 2.77 -27.44
C PRO A 297 11.34 3.91 -26.77
N THR A 298 11.52 3.91 -25.44
CA THR A 298 12.21 4.97 -24.68
C THR A 298 12.77 4.44 -23.35
N GLU A 299 13.88 5.01 -22.88
CA GLU A 299 14.61 4.60 -21.66
C GLU A 299 13.71 4.43 -20.42
N GLY A 300 14.05 3.44 -19.57
CA GLY A 300 13.39 3.16 -18.28
C GLY A 300 12.44 1.96 -18.30
N ALA A 301 12.82 0.87 -18.95
CA ALA A 301 12.00 -0.32 -19.05
C ALA A 301 11.90 -1.04 -17.69
N CYS A 302 10.78 -1.73 -17.48
CA CYS A 302 10.47 -2.57 -16.32
C CYS A 302 11.09 -2.20 -14.95
N GLY A 303 10.43 -1.43 -14.09
CA GLY A 303 11.11 -1.05 -12.84
C GLY A 303 10.31 -0.39 -11.73
N HIS A 304 11.01 -0.09 -10.62
CA HIS A 304 10.45 0.50 -9.41
C HIS A 304 9.34 -0.32 -8.74
N SER A 305 9.41 -1.64 -8.85
CA SER A 305 8.44 -2.55 -8.22
C SER A 305 8.96 -3.10 -6.91
N SER A 306 8.03 -3.40 -6.00
CA SER A 306 8.35 -3.93 -4.69
C SER A 306 7.55 -5.18 -4.37
N PHE A 307 8.25 -6.13 -3.75
CA PHE A 307 7.75 -7.44 -3.34
C PHE A 307 7.99 -7.58 -1.85
N HIS A 308 6.92 -7.72 -1.07
CA HIS A 308 6.97 -7.79 0.38
C HIS A 308 6.39 -9.12 0.85
N LYS A 309 7.15 -9.88 1.66
CA LYS A 309 6.71 -11.17 2.22
C LYS A 309 6.21 -12.09 1.12
N VAL A 310 7.06 -12.34 0.13
CA VAL A 310 6.72 -13.17 -1.03
C VAL A 310 7.37 -14.53 -0.86
N GLN A 311 6.59 -15.58 -1.07
CA GLN A 311 7.03 -16.95 -0.92
C GLN A 311 6.82 -17.78 -2.17
N VAL A 312 7.79 -18.63 -2.50
CA VAL A 312 7.68 -19.62 -3.58
C VAL A 312 8.05 -21.02 -3.07
N TRP A 313 7.21 -22.00 -3.41
CA TRP A 313 7.44 -23.42 -3.17
C TRP A 313 7.41 -24.22 -4.47
N ALA A 314 8.60 -24.53 -5.00
CA ALA A 314 8.78 -25.25 -6.26
C ALA A 314 9.35 -26.67 -6.00
N ARG A 315 8.53 -27.54 -5.40
CA ARG A 315 8.94 -28.87 -4.92
C ARG A 315 8.64 -30.06 -5.86
N ASN A 316 8.14 -29.85 -7.07
CA ASN A 316 7.51 -30.94 -7.82
C ASN A 316 8.10 -31.28 -9.19
N ALA A 317 9.30 -30.83 -9.50
CA ALA A 317 9.97 -31.19 -10.73
C ALA A 317 11.29 -31.93 -10.43
N ALA A 318 11.28 -33.25 -10.60
CA ALA A 318 12.51 -34.04 -10.63
C ALA A 318 13.20 -33.87 -12.00
N GLY A 319 14.50 -33.53 -11.99
CA GLY A 319 15.36 -33.47 -13.19
C GLY A 319 15.89 -32.08 -13.56
N ASP A 320 16.69 -31.99 -14.63
CA ASP A 320 17.47 -30.79 -15.01
C ASP A 320 16.61 -29.57 -15.43
N ASN A 321 15.30 -29.75 -15.63
CA ASN A 321 14.32 -28.68 -15.87
C ASN A 321 13.47 -28.43 -14.63
N ALA A 322 14.06 -28.54 -13.44
CA ALA A 322 13.35 -28.36 -12.20
C ALA A 322 12.83 -26.93 -12.05
N ALA A 323 11.63 -26.82 -11.47
CA ALA A 323 10.95 -25.57 -11.23
C ALA A 323 11.79 -24.65 -10.35
N ASN A 324 11.90 -23.39 -10.78
CA ASN A 324 12.65 -22.35 -10.10
C ASN A 324 11.73 -21.52 -9.20
N GLY A 325 12.30 -20.87 -8.20
CA GLY A 325 11.59 -19.95 -7.32
C GLY A 325 11.24 -18.65 -8.05
N LEU A 326 12.26 -17.81 -8.23
CA LEU A 326 12.17 -16.51 -8.90
C LEU A 326 13.10 -16.47 -10.13
N GLY A 327 12.54 -16.18 -11.30
CA GLY A 327 13.28 -15.81 -12.50
C GLY A 327 13.17 -14.30 -12.76
N ILE A 328 14.29 -13.63 -13.01
CA ILE A 328 14.31 -12.24 -13.46
C ILE A 328 15.06 -12.21 -14.78
N ARG A 329 14.36 -12.04 -15.91
CA ARG A 329 14.91 -12.16 -17.26
C ARG A 329 14.79 -10.82 -17.97
N GLY A 330 15.91 -10.20 -18.31
CA GLY A 330 15.94 -9.11 -19.29
C GLY A 330 15.99 -9.71 -20.69
N THR A 331 15.37 -9.05 -21.67
CA THR A 331 15.68 -9.35 -23.09
C THR A 331 17.18 -9.13 -23.33
N ALA A 332 17.83 -10.10 -23.96
CA ALA A 332 19.24 -10.07 -24.36
C ALA A 332 19.63 -8.90 -25.31
N ASP A 333 18.67 -8.06 -25.71
CA ASP A 333 18.89 -6.94 -26.63
C ASP A 333 19.28 -5.66 -25.87
N SER A 334 20.58 -5.46 -25.69
CA SER A 334 21.37 -4.19 -25.67
C SER A 334 20.86 -2.91 -24.97
N ASP A 335 19.66 -2.85 -24.39
CA ASP A 335 19.16 -1.68 -23.68
C ASP A 335 19.61 -1.76 -22.22
N PRO A 336 20.56 -0.89 -21.78
CA PRO A 336 21.06 -0.87 -20.41
C PRO A 336 19.98 -0.54 -19.37
N ASN A 337 18.75 -0.21 -19.78
CA ASN A 337 17.66 0.22 -18.90
C ASN A 337 16.52 -0.80 -18.76
N GLY A 338 16.77 -2.08 -19.04
CA GLY A 338 15.77 -3.14 -19.25
C GLY A 338 14.88 -3.50 -18.04
N ILE A 339 15.49 -3.94 -16.93
CA ILE A 339 14.82 -4.16 -15.65
C ILE A 339 15.58 -3.36 -14.60
N THR A 340 14.91 -2.44 -13.90
CA THR A 340 15.57 -1.53 -12.96
C THR A 340 14.86 -1.40 -11.62
N GLN A 341 15.63 -1.26 -10.53
CA GLN A 341 15.12 -0.86 -9.21
C GLN A 341 14.03 -1.78 -8.62
N ILE A 342 14.19 -3.10 -8.76
CA ILE A 342 13.28 -4.07 -8.15
C ILE A 342 13.70 -4.33 -6.71
N LYS A 343 12.76 -4.28 -5.77
CA LYS A 343 13.03 -4.50 -4.35
C LYS A 343 12.26 -5.70 -3.82
N PHE A 344 12.96 -6.64 -3.22
CA PHE A 344 12.39 -7.77 -2.49
C PHE A 344 12.64 -7.59 -0.99
N TYR A 345 11.60 -7.71 -0.19
CA TYR A 345 11.61 -7.65 1.27
C TYR A 345 10.99 -8.92 1.81
N ASP A 346 11.73 -9.66 2.65
CA ASP A 346 11.30 -10.93 3.23
C ASP A 346 10.90 -11.95 2.15
N PHE A 347 11.75 -12.10 1.13
CA PHE A 347 11.52 -13.05 0.05
C PHE A 347 11.99 -14.45 0.45
N ARG A 348 11.13 -15.44 0.30
CA ARG A 348 11.45 -16.83 0.57
C ARG A 348 11.22 -17.70 -0.65
N ALA A 349 12.20 -18.53 -0.99
CA ALA A 349 12.04 -19.55 -2.02
C ALA A 349 12.54 -20.90 -1.51
N GLU A 350 11.72 -21.92 -1.67
CA GLU A 350 12.07 -23.31 -1.39
C GLU A 350 11.87 -24.13 -2.66
N VAL A 351 12.96 -24.75 -3.10
CA VAL A 351 13.01 -25.52 -4.35
C VAL A 351 13.60 -26.90 -4.07
N ASP A 352 13.17 -27.91 -4.81
CA ASP A 352 13.78 -29.24 -4.69
C ASP A 352 15.03 -29.32 -5.58
N ASP A 353 14.88 -29.46 -6.90
CA ASP A 353 16.03 -29.61 -7.80
C ASP A 353 16.41 -28.33 -8.59
N GLY A 354 15.56 -27.30 -8.58
CA GLY A 354 15.74 -26.05 -9.34
C GLY A 354 16.63 -25.01 -8.66
N PHE A 355 16.52 -23.76 -9.09
CA PHE A 355 17.14 -22.59 -8.46
C PHE A 355 16.09 -21.79 -7.70
N ALA A 356 16.38 -21.41 -6.46
CA ALA A 356 15.53 -20.50 -5.70
C ALA A 356 15.46 -19.12 -6.35
N ILE A 357 16.58 -18.66 -6.92
CA ILE A 357 16.68 -17.42 -7.71
C ILE A 357 17.54 -17.70 -8.94
N VAL A 358 17.04 -17.37 -10.13
CA VAL A 358 17.65 -17.67 -11.43
C VAL A 358 17.61 -16.47 -12.38
N HIS A 359 18.56 -16.43 -13.31
CA HIS A 359 18.66 -15.50 -14.44
C HIS A 359 18.78 -14.01 -14.13
N VAL A 360 19.01 -13.62 -12.86
CA VAL A 360 19.02 -12.23 -12.41
C VAL A 360 19.78 -11.31 -13.37
N SER A 361 18.99 -10.58 -14.17
CA SER A 361 19.43 -9.63 -15.18
C SER A 361 18.65 -8.33 -14.99
N GLY A 362 19.36 -7.20 -15.05
CA GLY A 362 18.82 -5.87 -14.72
C GLY A 362 19.65 -5.13 -13.67
N ASP A 363 19.45 -3.82 -13.58
CA ASP A 363 20.15 -2.92 -12.66
C ASP A 363 19.32 -2.63 -11.39
N GLY A 364 19.97 -2.35 -10.27
CA GLY A 364 19.31 -1.93 -9.03
C GLY A 364 18.38 -2.98 -8.40
N ILE A 365 18.61 -4.27 -8.64
CA ILE A 365 17.83 -5.33 -8.00
C ILE A 365 18.32 -5.53 -6.56
N THR A 366 17.47 -5.26 -5.59
CA THR A 366 17.81 -5.27 -4.16
C THR A 366 17.00 -6.30 -3.40
N PHE A 367 17.67 -7.10 -2.58
CA PHE A 367 17.06 -8.13 -1.76
C PHE A 367 17.34 -7.89 -0.27
N PHE A 368 16.29 -7.71 0.52
CA PHE A 368 16.34 -7.54 1.97
C PHE A 368 15.63 -8.71 2.65
N GLY A 369 16.35 -9.49 3.46
CA GLY A 369 15.78 -10.65 4.15
C GLY A 369 15.40 -11.76 3.17
N VAL A 370 16.40 -12.37 2.54
CA VAL A 370 16.16 -13.51 1.65
C VAL A 370 16.39 -14.84 2.37
N ASP A 371 15.43 -15.72 2.22
CA ASP A 371 15.49 -17.11 2.68
C ASP A 371 15.38 -18.05 1.48
N ALA A 372 16.51 -18.58 1.03
CA ALA A 372 16.55 -19.49 -0.12
C ALA A 372 16.99 -20.89 0.33
N PHE A 373 16.09 -21.85 0.16
CA PHE A 373 16.27 -23.24 0.54
C PHE A 373 16.24 -24.15 -0.68
N LYS A 374 17.20 -25.06 -0.76
CA LYS A 374 17.24 -26.13 -1.75
C LYS A 374 17.39 -27.47 -1.05
N THR A 375 16.54 -28.45 -1.38
CA THR A 375 16.62 -29.80 -0.80
C THR A 375 17.35 -30.81 -1.70
N GLY A 376 17.31 -30.59 -3.01
CA GLY A 376 17.97 -31.40 -4.03
C GLY A 376 19.39 -30.94 -4.36
N SER A 377 19.98 -31.56 -5.40
CA SER A 377 21.39 -31.33 -5.76
C SER A 377 21.60 -30.12 -6.66
N GLY A 378 22.78 -29.49 -6.61
CA GLY A 378 23.14 -28.32 -7.40
C GLY A 378 23.01 -27.00 -6.63
N SER A 379 23.06 -25.86 -7.34
CA SER A 379 23.08 -24.55 -6.69
C SER A 379 21.71 -23.99 -6.38
N THR A 380 21.63 -23.23 -5.28
CA THR A 380 20.41 -22.57 -4.78
C THR A 380 20.16 -21.27 -5.54
N ILE A 381 21.21 -20.51 -5.85
CA ILE A 381 21.11 -19.28 -6.62
C ILE A 381 22.03 -19.39 -7.83
N ARG A 382 21.53 -18.96 -8.99
CA ARG A 382 22.31 -18.81 -10.21
C ARG A 382 22.23 -17.38 -10.73
N PHE A 383 23.38 -16.73 -10.80
CA PHE A 383 23.56 -15.50 -11.56
C PHE A 383 24.07 -15.89 -12.95
N ALA A 384 23.20 -15.79 -13.93
CA ALA A 384 23.53 -15.97 -15.34
C ALA A 384 23.06 -14.71 -16.06
N PRO A 385 23.94 -13.70 -16.25
CA PRO A 385 23.61 -12.60 -17.14
C PRO A 385 23.45 -13.17 -18.54
N ASP A 386 22.26 -13.02 -19.12
CA ASP A 386 22.01 -13.35 -20.52
C ASP A 386 22.78 -12.31 -21.36
N ASP A 387 24.05 -12.60 -21.67
CA ASP A 387 24.96 -11.85 -22.55
C ASP A 387 25.17 -10.33 -22.28
N SER A 388 24.64 -9.78 -21.19
CA SER A 388 24.79 -8.36 -20.89
C SER A 388 26.20 -8.04 -20.37
N THR A 389 26.93 -7.19 -21.08
CA THR A 389 28.21 -6.60 -20.63
C THR A 389 28.06 -5.62 -19.45
N GLU A 390 26.82 -5.33 -19.04
CA GLU A 390 26.50 -4.28 -18.10
C GLU A 390 26.72 -4.68 -16.63
N PRO A 391 27.14 -3.73 -15.77
CA PRO A 391 27.23 -3.96 -14.35
C PRO A 391 25.82 -4.10 -13.75
N PHE A 392 25.59 -5.14 -12.95
CA PHE A 392 24.45 -5.21 -12.07
C PHE A 392 24.92 -5.26 -10.62
N THR A 393 24.14 -4.64 -9.73
CA THR A 393 24.39 -4.68 -8.28
C THR A 393 23.30 -5.50 -7.62
N VAL A 394 23.69 -6.58 -6.96
CA VAL A 394 22.79 -7.39 -6.13
C VAL A 394 23.28 -7.31 -4.69
N TYR A 395 22.44 -6.73 -3.84
CA TYR A 395 22.63 -6.74 -2.39
C TYR A 395 21.73 -7.81 -1.78
N MET A 396 22.33 -8.81 -1.12
CA MET A 396 21.61 -9.87 -0.42
C MET A 396 22.06 -9.97 1.04
N LYS A 397 21.12 -9.76 1.96
CA LYS A 397 21.26 -10.08 3.38
C LYS A 397 20.38 -11.29 3.70
N SER A 398 20.99 -12.45 3.94
CA SER A 398 20.26 -13.73 3.83
C SER A 398 20.75 -14.85 4.76
N ALA A 399 19.83 -15.75 5.12
CA ALA A 399 20.15 -17.09 5.60
C ALA A 399 20.13 -18.04 4.40
N LEU A 400 21.29 -18.20 3.75
CA LEU A 400 21.45 -19.10 2.61
C LEU A 400 21.80 -20.52 3.07
N PHE A 401 21.00 -21.50 2.62
CA PHE A 401 21.32 -22.92 2.75
C PHE A 401 21.53 -23.52 1.36
N GLY A 402 22.81 -23.72 0.99
CA GLY A 402 23.23 -24.36 -0.26
C GLY A 402 24.41 -23.67 -0.96
N SER A 403 24.68 -24.02 -2.22
CA SER A 403 25.75 -23.42 -3.04
C SER A 403 25.24 -22.29 -3.94
N ILE A 404 26.15 -21.39 -4.32
CA ILE A 404 25.88 -20.33 -5.30
C ILE A 404 26.67 -20.63 -6.56
N ASP A 405 25.98 -20.66 -7.68
CA ASP A 405 26.59 -20.75 -9.01
C ASP A 405 26.68 -19.36 -9.61
N ILE A 406 27.90 -18.93 -9.93
CA ILE A 406 28.15 -17.68 -10.65
C ILE A 406 28.72 -18.10 -12.00
N VAL A 407 27.90 -17.99 -13.05
CA VAL A 407 28.30 -18.43 -14.40
C VAL A 407 29.27 -17.40 -14.98
N SER A 408 30.31 -17.89 -15.66
CA SER A 408 31.63 -17.25 -15.82
C SER A 408 31.74 -16.04 -16.79
N ASN A 409 30.65 -15.38 -17.16
CA ASN A 409 30.65 -14.22 -18.06
C ASN A 409 30.20 -12.92 -17.36
N LEU A 410 30.68 -12.69 -16.14
CA LEU A 410 30.48 -11.39 -15.50
C LEU A 410 31.31 -10.32 -16.24
N GLY A 411 30.65 -9.29 -16.77
CA GLY A 411 31.31 -8.12 -17.33
C GLY A 411 32.14 -7.38 -16.27
N THR A 412 33.12 -6.58 -16.69
CA THR A 412 33.90 -5.74 -15.78
C THR A 412 33.00 -4.75 -15.04
N GLY A 413 33.05 -4.72 -13.71
CA GLY A 413 32.31 -3.75 -12.87
C GLY A 413 31.11 -4.31 -12.09
N GLN A 414 30.87 -5.62 -12.12
CA GLN A 414 29.79 -6.25 -11.35
C GLN A 414 30.17 -6.44 -9.88
N PHE A 415 29.28 -6.09 -8.95
CA PHE A 415 29.49 -6.20 -7.51
C PHE A 415 28.34 -6.96 -6.87
N ILE A 416 28.64 -8.14 -6.33
CA ILE A 416 27.68 -8.98 -5.60
C ILE A 416 28.13 -9.02 -4.15
N VAL A 417 27.31 -8.47 -3.24
CA VAL A 417 27.53 -8.58 -1.80
C VAL A 417 26.57 -9.61 -1.26
N ILE A 418 27.12 -10.70 -0.74
CA ILE A 418 26.35 -11.76 -0.12
C ILE A 418 26.81 -11.91 1.32
N GLU A 419 25.94 -11.56 2.25
CA GLU A 419 26.11 -11.92 3.66
C GLU A 419 25.42 -13.29 3.86
N THR A 420 26.22 -14.31 4.19
CA THR A 420 25.72 -15.67 4.44
C THR A 420 26.11 -16.17 5.82
N HIS A 421 25.20 -16.93 6.45
CA HIS A 421 25.43 -17.62 7.71
C HIS A 421 25.85 -19.11 7.52
N GLY A 422 26.02 -19.57 6.28
CA GLY A 422 26.29 -20.96 5.91
C GLY A 422 27.56 -21.16 5.07
N GLY A 423 27.98 -22.42 4.90
CA GLY A 423 29.16 -22.78 4.11
C GLY A 423 28.93 -22.53 2.61
N LEU A 424 29.35 -21.39 2.09
CA LEU A 424 29.25 -21.09 0.67
C LEU A 424 30.29 -21.88 -0.14
N THR A 425 29.86 -22.56 -1.20
CA THR A 425 30.76 -23.08 -2.24
C THR A 425 30.47 -22.32 -3.54
N GLN A 426 31.46 -21.61 -4.06
CA GLN A 426 31.42 -20.94 -5.36
C GLN A 426 32.06 -21.87 -6.40
N THR A 427 31.35 -22.16 -7.50
CA THR A 427 31.77 -23.16 -8.50
C THR A 427 32.16 -22.61 -9.88
N GLY A 428 32.34 -21.29 -10.04
CA GLY A 428 32.68 -20.64 -11.32
C GLY A 428 34.11 -20.09 -11.41
N THR A 429 34.69 -20.09 -12.61
CA THR A 429 36.04 -19.54 -12.93
C THR A 429 35.98 -18.20 -13.69
N GLY A 430 34.91 -17.42 -13.52
CA GLY A 430 34.72 -16.15 -14.25
C GLY A 430 35.67 -15.04 -13.79
N ALA A 431 36.01 -14.12 -14.70
CA ALA A 431 36.95 -13.01 -14.49
C ALA A 431 36.35 -11.78 -13.76
N GLY A 432 35.19 -11.92 -13.13
CA GLY A 432 34.53 -10.86 -12.36
C GLY A 432 34.82 -10.97 -10.86
N ASP A 433 34.96 -9.82 -10.19
CA ASP A 433 35.24 -9.71 -8.75
C ASP A 433 33.99 -10.03 -7.90
N ALA A 434 33.67 -11.32 -7.77
CA ALA A 434 32.66 -11.77 -6.82
C ALA A 434 33.22 -11.72 -5.38
N HIS A 435 32.82 -10.71 -4.61
CA HIS A 435 33.23 -10.57 -3.20
C HIS A 435 32.21 -11.22 -2.26
N VAL A 436 32.49 -12.46 -1.86
CA VAL A 436 31.72 -13.14 -0.80
C VAL A 436 32.25 -12.69 0.56
N TRP A 437 31.45 -11.91 1.31
CA TRP A 437 31.80 -11.54 2.68
C TRP A 437 31.23 -12.58 3.65
N ARG A 438 32.11 -13.32 4.33
CA ARG A 438 31.73 -14.27 5.37
C ARG A 438 32.01 -13.67 6.74
N PRO A 439 30.99 -13.51 7.62
CA PRO A 439 31.22 -13.09 9.00
C PRO A 439 32.18 -14.01 9.77
N SER A 440 32.26 -15.30 9.39
CA SER A 440 33.10 -16.31 10.07
C SER A 440 34.56 -16.35 9.63
N ASP A 441 34.97 -15.66 8.56
CA ASP A 441 36.35 -15.74 8.02
C ASP A 441 37.38 -14.90 8.79
N GLN A 442 37.06 -14.47 10.02
CA GLN A 442 37.97 -13.71 10.89
C GLN A 442 39.23 -14.47 11.34
N THR A 443 39.37 -15.78 11.07
CA THR A 443 40.48 -16.60 11.62
C THR A 443 41.45 -17.20 10.61
N ARG A 444 41.34 -16.96 9.28
CA ARG A 444 42.27 -17.55 8.31
C ARG A 444 43.42 -16.63 7.92
N THR A 445 44.53 -16.77 8.63
CA THR A 445 45.83 -16.21 8.32
C THR A 445 46.44 -16.85 7.06
N SER A 446 46.27 -16.26 5.88
CA SER A 446 47.24 -16.40 4.78
C SER A 446 47.05 -15.35 3.68
N ASN A 447 48.06 -14.48 3.56
CA ASN A 447 48.47 -13.65 2.42
C ASN A 447 47.66 -13.77 1.10
N ARG A 448 46.47 -13.16 1.05
CA ARG A 448 46.01 -12.49 -0.17
C ARG A 448 45.86 -11.00 0.11
N THR A 449 46.76 -10.24 -0.50
CA THR A 449 46.67 -8.79 -0.63
C THR A 449 45.81 -8.53 -1.86
N GLU A 450 44.49 -8.39 -1.68
CA GLU A 450 43.63 -7.85 -2.73
C GLU A 450 43.33 -6.39 -2.39
N VAL A 451 43.77 -5.56 -3.33
CA VAL A 451 43.80 -4.12 -3.29
C VAL A 451 42.48 -3.64 -3.87
N PHE A 452 41.63 -3.02 -3.04
CA PHE A 452 40.58 -2.12 -3.52
C PHE A 452 41.26 -0.87 -4.10
N ASN A 453 41.86 -0.98 -5.29
CA ASN A 453 42.27 0.15 -6.12
C ASN A 453 41.40 0.11 -7.37
N HIS A 454 40.17 0.59 -7.25
CA HIS A 454 39.45 1.08 -8.42
C HIS A 454 39.40 2.61 -8.30
N PRO A 455 39.86 3.39 -9.30
CA PRO A 455 39.96 4.85 -9.23
C PRO A 455 38.61 5.55 -9.46
N TYR A 456 37.50 4.91 -9.08
CA TYR A 456 36.31 5.67 -8.74
C TYR A 456 36.49 6.12 -7.30
N VAL A 457 37.21 7.23 -7.15
CA VAL A 457 36.88 8.21 -6.12
C VAL A 457 35.43 8.57 -6.38
N VAL A 458 34.50 7.79 -5.81
CA VAL A 458 33.20 8.34 -5.44
C VAL A 458 33.60 9.44 -4.47
N ALA A 459 33.68 10.67 -4.96
CA ALA A 459 33.70 11.82 -4.10
C ALA A 459 32.59 11.54 -3.08
N PRO A 460 32.90 11.52 -1.77
CA PRO A 460 31.89 11.19 -0.78
C PRO A 460 30.72 12.12 -1.07
N LEU A 461 29.52 11.55 -1.22
CA LEU A 461 28.27 12.28 -1.35
C LEU A 461 27.99 12.99 -0.02
N GLU A 462 28.84 13.96 0.34
CA GLU A 462 28.67 14.87 1.48
C GLU A 462 27.37 15.70 1.34
N ALA A 463 26.72 15.64 0.17
CA ALA A 463 25.50 16.36 -0.16
C ALA A 463 24.19 15.54 -0.11
N GLN A 464 24.19 14.20 -0.03
CA GLN A 464 22.94 13.42 0.00
C GLN A 464 22.64 12.89 1.41
N ALA A 465 21.97 13.72 2.19
CA ALA A 465 21.44 13.36 3.49
C ALA A 465 20.30 12.31 3.36
N SER A 466 20.60 11.04 3.65
CA SER A 466 19.60 9.99 3.83
C SER A 466 19.26 9.80 5.32
N ASN A 467 17.98 9.55 5.61
CA ASN A 467 17.50 9.17 6.93
C ASN A 467 17.83 7.72 7.30
N VAL A 468 18.25 6.91 6.33
CA VAL A 468 18.67 5.52 6.55
C VAL A 468 20.14 5.51 7.00
N PRO A 469 20.46 4.82 8.11
CA PRO A 469 21.84 4.60 8.54
C PRO A 469 22.68 3.98 7.42
N HIS A 470 23.84 4.57 7.15
CA HIS A 470 24.80 4.07 6.16
C HIS A 470 26.23 4.23 6.65
N TRP A 471 27.11 3.35 6.19
CA TRP A 471 28.53 3.37 6.55
C TRP A 471 29.31 4.32 5.64
N ILE A 472 30.16 5.16 6.24
CA ILE A 472 31.21 5.92 5.55
C ILE A 472 32.58 5.38 5.96
N MET A 473 33.58 5.44 5.07
CA MET A 473 34.91 4.85 5.28
C MET A 473 36.03 5.82 4.91
N LYS A 474 37.10 5.82 5.73
CA LYS A 474 38.35 6.55 5.49
C LYS A 474 39.53 5.61 5.74
N GLN A 475 40.49 5.61 4.81
CA GLN A 475 41.77 4.93 4.98
C GLN A 475 42.81 5.95 5.41
N VAL A 476 43.63 5.58 6.41
CA VAL A 476 44.81 6.32 6.88
C VAL A 476 46.02 5.44 6.62
N ASP A 477 46.99 5.96 5.88
CA ASP A 477 48.22 5.26 5.52
C ASP A 477 49.40 5.84 6.31
N PHE A 478 50.48 5.06 6.47
CA PHE A 478 51.71 5.53 7.13
C PHE A 478 52.29 6.83 6.51
N GLY A 479 52.05 7.07 5.22
CA GLY A 479 52.47 8.31 4.56
C GLY A 479 51.76 9.57 5.08
N ASP A 480 50.67 9.41 5.81
CA ASP A 480 49.93 10.50 6.44
C ASP A 480 50.53 10.86 7.81
N MET A 481 51.36 9.98 8.42
CA MET A 481 51.99 10.19 9.73
C MET A 481 53.26 11.04 9.64
N THR A 482 53.51 11.88 10.66
CA THR A 482 54.72 12.69 10.76
C THR A 482 55.82 11.91 11.48
N ALA A 483 56.93 11.65 10.80
CA ALA A 483 58.09 10.99 11.40
C ALA A 483 58.59 11.78 12.64
N ALA A 484 58.96 11.05 13.71
CA ALA A 484 59.43 11.62 14.98
C ALA A 484 58.38 12.32 15.85
N ALA A 485 57.10 12.30 15.49
CA ALA A 485 56.03 12.82 16.34
C ALA A 485 55.70 11.84 17.48
N THR A 486 55.25 12.38 18.63
CA THR A 486 54.74 11.59 19.77
C THR A 486 53.26 11.24 19.62
N ALA A 487 52.57 11.91 18.70
CA ALA A 487 51.16 11.81 18.40
C ALA A 487 50.93 12.35 16.98
N ASP A 488 50.11 11.69 16.18
CA ASP A 488 49.69 12.15 14.86
C ASP A 488 48.16 12.26 14.82
N THR A 489 47.64 13.45 14.53
CA THR A 489 46.21 13.73 14.50
C THR A 489 45.69 13.84 13.08
N PHE A 490 44.61 13.12 12.81
CA PHE A 490 43.94 13.10 11.50
C PHE A 490 42.51 13.60 11.62
N THR A 491 42.15 14.63 10.85
CA THR A 491 40.73 14.93 10.58
C THR A 491 40.20 13.91 9.57
N LEU A 492 39.33 13.00 10.03
CA LEU A 492 38.81 11.93 9.17
C LEU A 492 37.64 12.41 8.30
N TRP A 493 36.69 13.10 8.93
CA TRP A 493 35.48 13.64 8.28
C TRP A 493 35.06 14.96 8.92
N SER A 494 34.52 15.85 8.08
CA SER A 494 33.76 17.05 8.48
C SER A 494 32.29 16.79 8.18
N LEU A 495 31.54 16.29 9.16
CA LEU A 495 30.14 15.93 8.93
C LEU A 495 29.23 17.16 9.09
N PRO A 496 28.17 17.28 8.27
CA PRO A 496 27.19 18.35 8.41
C PRO A 496 26.47 18.34 9.78
N THR A 497 25.87 19.47 10.16
CA THR A 497 24.98 19.58 11.33
C THR A 497 23.91 18.48 11.35
N ASN A 498 23.52 18.06 12.55
CA ASN A 498 22.49 17.04 12.78
C ASN A 498 22.82 15.66 12.19
N THR A 499 24.10 15.35 11.94
CA THR A 499 24.48 13.97 11.65
C THR A 499 24.51 13.18 12.95
N MET A 500 23.77 12.08 13.00
CA MET A 500 23.80 11.12 14.08
C MET A 500 24.85 10.06 13.77
N ILE A 501 25.83 9.91 14.66
CA ILE A 501 26.82 8.84 14.61
C ILE A 501 26.28 7.70 15.47
N HIS A 502 26.08 6.54 14.86
CA HIS A 502 25.59 5.33 15.52
C HIS A 502 26.74 4.47 16.03
N ASP A 503 27.83 4.42 15.27
CA ASP A 503 28.96 3.53 15.54
C ASP A 503 30.24 4.02 14.84
N ILE A 504 31.41 3.69 15.39
CA ILE A 504 32.72 3.89 14.76
C ILE A 504 33.56 2.64 14.96
N VAL A 505 34.10 2.09 13.87
CA VAL A 505 34.94 0.89 13.89
C VAL A 505 36.27 1.18 13.21
N GLY A 506 37.38 0.92 13.90
CA GLY A 506 38.73 1.04 13.35
C GLY A 506 39.42 -0.31 13.23
N THR A 507 40.11 -0.56 12.13
CA THR A 507 40.86 -1.82 11.90
C THR A 507 42.24 -1.55 11.32
N VAL A 508 43.26 -2.27 11.80
CA VAL A 508 44.59 -2.28 11.18
C VAL A 508 44.56 -3.17 9.93
N VAL A 509 44.76 -2.57 8.75
CA VAL A 509 44.72 -3.25 7.45
C VAL A 509 46.04 -3.94 7.14
N THR A 510 47.17 -3.35 7.54
CA THR A 510 48.50 -3.96 7.44
C THR A 510 49.25 -3.73 8.74
N ALA A 511 49.92 -4.77 9.25
CA ALA A 511 50.73 -4.66 10.46
C ALA A 511 51.76 -3.52 10.31
N TRP A 512 52.00 -2.81 11.41
CA TRP A 512 52.98 -1.73 11.45
C TRP A 512 54.39 -2.34 11.45
N ALA A 513 55.20 -2.00 10.45
CA ALA A 513 56.56 -2.52 10.32
C ALA A 513 57.54 -1.55 10.98
N GLY A 514 58.27 -2.03 12.00
CA GLY A 514 59.34 -1.28 12.67
C GLY A 514 58.92 -0.42 13.87
N GLY A 515 57.64 -0.34 14.22
CA GLY A 515 57.17 0.30 15.47
C GLY A 515 55.83 -0.30 15.91
N SER A 516 55.41 -0.01 17.14
CA SER A 516 54.07 -0.33 17.63
C SER A 516 53.25 0.95 17.83
N ILE A 517 51.97 0.91 17.45
CA ILE A 517 50.98 1.88 17.92
C ILE A 517 50.63 1.45 19.35
N SER A 518 50.92 2.28 20.34
CA SER A 518 50.58 1.99 21.73
C SER A 518 49.13 2.30 22.05
N ALA A 519 48.53 3.28 21.38
CA ALA A 519 47.09 3.54 21.44
C ALA A 519 46.57 4.24 20.18
N ALA A 520 45.31 3.98 19.87
CA ALA A 520 44.50 4.77 18.96
C ALA A 520 43.39 5.44 19.78
N VAL A 521 43.18 6.74 19.61
CA VAL A 521 42.09 7.48 20.24
C VAL A 521 41.21 8.04 19.14
N ALA A 522 39.91 7.76 19.17
CA ALA A 522 38.95 8.40 18.29
C ALA A 522 38.15 9.42 19.12
N SER A 523 38.17 10.68 18.70
CA SER A 523 37.42 11.75 19.35
C SER A 523 36.42 12.38 18.40
N VAL A 524 35.28 12.79 18.95
CA VAL A 524 34.22 13.48 18.20
C VAL A 524 33.96 14.82 18.87
N GLY A 525 34.16 15.90 18.12
CA GLY A 525 34.11 17.26 18.67
C GLY A 525 33.78 18.32 17.64
N THR A 526 33.70 19.57 18.11
CA THR A 526 33.13 20.70 17.35
C THR A 526 34.11 21.87 17.16
N ASN A 527 35.43 21.67 17.20
CA ASN A 527 36.38 22.79 17.04
C ASN A 527 37.76 22.38 16.51
N GLY A 528 38.14 22.94 15.36
CA GLY A 528 39.45 22.81 14.72
C GLY A 528 40.56 23.58 15.45
N GLY A 529 41.06 23.01 16.54
CA GLY A 529 42.34 23.37 17.17
C GLY A 529 43.36 22.24 17.00
N ALA A 530 44.65 22.54 17.15
CA ALA A 530 45.70 21.51 17.18
C ALA A 530 45.48 20.57 18.38
N ALA A 531 45.58 19.26 18.18
CA ALA A 531 45.36 18.24 19.21
C ALA A 531 46.29 18.37 20.43
N ASN A 532 47.41 19.08 20.29
CA ASN A 532 48.45 19.16 21.30
C ASN A 532 48.05 19.96 22.56
N ASP A 533 46.92 20.68 22.52
CA ASP A 533 46.33 21.38 23.68
C ASP A 533 45.26 20.53 24.40
N LEU A 534 45.14 19.24 24.08
CA LEU A 534 44.25 18.30 24.76
C LEU A 534 44.83 17.91 26.13
N THR A 535 44.51 18.68 27.16
CA THR A 535 44.54 18.14 28.52
C THR A 535 43.48 17.05 28.62
N LEU A 536 43.94 15.80 28.69
CA LEU A 536 43.16 14.62 29.05
C LEU A 536 42.33 14.94 30.30
N ASP A 537 41.01 15.07 30.15
CA ASP A 537 40.12 15.21 31.29
C ASP A 537 39.22 13.98 31.36
N ASP A 538 39.61 13.04 32.22
CA ASP A 538 38.87 11.81 32.53
C ASP A 538 37.50 12.10 33.22
N ASN A 539 37.14 13.37 33.44
CA ASN A 539 35.85 13.74 34.01
C ASN A 539 34.72 13.69 32.97
N PHE A 540 34.19 12.48 32.83
CA PHE A 540 33.07 12.02 32.01
C PHE A 540 31.74 12.83 32.10
N PHE A 541 31.64 13.93 32.88
CA PHE A 541 30.42 14.75 32.99
C PHE A 541 30.64 16.29 33.13
N GLY A 542 31.83 16.82 32.85
CA GLY A 542 32.15 18.24 33.06
C GLY A 542 31.87 19.18 31.88
N THR A 543 30.61 19.41 31.48
CA THR A 543 30.13 20.55 30.63
C THR A 543 30.87 20.91 29.30
N GLY A 544 31.85 20.13 28.84
CA GLY A 544 32.55 20.35 27.57
C GLY A 544 31.93 19.59 26.39
N ALA A 545 31.87 20.22 25.21
CA ALA A 545 31.22 19.72 23.99
C ALA A 545 32.02 18.63 23.22
N ARG A 546 32.77 17.76 23.91
CA ARG A 546 33.69 16.79 23.30
C ARG A 546 33.55 15.43 23.95
N TYR A 547 33.58 14.38 23.13
CA TYR A 547 33.45 12.98 23.55
C TYR A 547 34.65 12.21 23.01
N GLU A 548 35.36 11.52 23.91
CA GLU A 548 36.57 10.76 23.60
C GLU A 548 36.33 9.27 23.90
N LEU A 549 36.73 8.41 22.97
CA LEU A 549 36.89 6.98 23.22
C LEU A 549 38.35 6.69 23.49
N HIS A 550 38.62 6.29 24.72
CA HIS A 550 39.94 5.85 25.15
C HIS A 550 40.03 4.33 25.15
N ASP A 551 41.19 3.86 24.71
CA ASP A 551 41.77 2.53 24.89
C ASP A 551 41.52 1.48 23.80
N ALA A 552 42.52 1.35 22.93
CA ALA A 552 43.01 0.02 22.58
C ALA A 552 44.53 0.03 22.68
N THR A 553 45.07 -0.58 23.73
CA THR A 553 46.48 -1.00 23.77
C THR A 553 46.70 -2.13 22.75
N ALA A 554 46.79 -1.77 21.47
CA ALA A 554 46.90 -2.71 20.38
C ALA A 554 48.37 -3.07 20.12
N ASN A 555 48.87 -4.15 20.73
CA ASN A 555 50.09 -4.80 20.26
C ASN A 555 49.80 -5.44 18.88
N GLY A 556 49.99 -4.63 17.83
CA GLY A 556 49.30 -4.72 16.55
C GLY A 556 49.75 -5.85 15.62
N GLY A 557 48.83 -6.80 15.40
CA GLY A 557 48.81 -7.64 14.20
C GLY A 557 47.89 -7.04 13.13
N LYS A 558 48.06 -7.48 11.87
CA LYS A 558 47.05 -7.21 10.84
C LYS A 558 45.70 -7.78 11.29
N GLY A 559 44.63 -6.99 11.17
CA GLY A 559 43.29 -7.37 11.58
C GLY A 559 42.95 -7.08 13.05
N THR A 560 43.88 -6.50 13.83
CA THR A 560 43.57 -6.02 15.17
C THR A 560 42.55 -4.88 15.08
N LEU A 561 41.44 -5.02 15.82
CA LEU A 561 40.47 -3.95 16.04
C LEU A 561 41.15 -2.86 16.86
N LEU A 562 41.05 -1.63 16.35
CA LEU A 562 41.53 -0.43 17.04
C LEU A 562 40.47 0.11 18.01
N PHE A 563 39.20 -0.21 17.75
CA PHE A 563 38.04 0.04 18.60
C PHE A 563 37.08 -1.12 18.39
N ASP A 564 36.46 -1.64 19.45
CA ASP A 564 35.47 -2.71 19.36
C ASP A 564 34.08 -2.28 19.85
N ALA A 565 33.10 -3.20 19.76
CA ALA A 565 31.72 -2.91 20.16
C ALA A 565 31.53 -2.73 21.68
N THR A 566 32.55 -2.95 22.50
CA THR A 566 32.57 -2.59 23.93
C THR A 566 33.00 -1.14 24.14
N ASP A 567 33.74 -0.57 23.20
CA ASP A 567 34.11 0.83 23.11
C ASP A 567 32.96 1.64 22.47
N LYS A 568 31.87 1.81 23.23
CA LYS A 568 30.67 2.47 22.71
C LYS A 568 30.70 3.98 22.92
N PHE A 569 30.43 4.74 21.85
CA PHE A 569 29.80 6.05 22.01
C PHE A 569 28.50 5.87 22.80
N ALA A 570 28.11 6.88 23.58
CA ALA A 570 26.73 6.93 24.07
C ALA A 570 25.79 6.76 22.86
N PRO A 571 24.89 5.75 22.87
CA PRO A 571 24.09 5.43 21.70
C PRO A 571 23.30 6.69 21.33
N HIS A 572 23.56 7.20 20.13
CA HIS A 572 22.98 8.41 19.54
C HIS A 572 23.61 9.73 20.01
N PHE A 573 24.74 10.08 19.40
CA PHE A 573 25.30 11.43 19.53
C PHE A 573 24.71 12.36 18.47
N ILE A 574 23.97 13.38 18.90
CA ILE A 574 23.44 14.45 18.05
C ILE A 574 24.07 15.75 18.53
N THR A 575 24.87 16.39 17.68
CA THR A 575 25.47 17.69 18.00
C THR A 575 24.75 18.80 17.24
N SER A 576 24.56 19.93 17.91
CA SER A 576 24.01 21.15 17.31
C SER A 576 25.09 22.00 16.62
N ALA A 577 26.31 21.47 16.44
CA ALA A 577 27.42 22.23 15.88
C ALA A 577 27.43 22.23 14.35
N THR A 578 28.02 23.28 13.77
CA THR A 578 28.10 23.51 12.32
C THR A 578 28.88 22.43 11.56
N THR A 579 29.81 21.77 12.25
CA THR A 579 30.63 20.68 11.71
C THR A 579 31.00 19.74 12.85
N ILE A 580 30.77 18.44 12.65
CA ILE A 580 31.25 17.40 13.56
C ILE A 580 32.57 16.90 12.99
N GLU A 581 33.64 16.99 13.77
CA GLU A 581 34.96 16.49 13.42
C GLU A 581 35.20 15.17 14.14
N ILE A 582 35.56 14.14 13.38
CA ILE A 582 36.05 12.87 13.93
C ILE A 582 37.58 12.90 13.77
N GLN A 583 38.28 12.93 14.89
CA GLN A 583 39.74 12.91 14.91
C GLN A 583 40.24 11.54 15.37
N MET A 584 41.35 11.10 14.79
CA MET A 584 42.10 9.96 15.29
C MET A 584 43.48 10.41 15.74
N ASP A 585 43.88 10.06 16.96
CA ASP A 585 45.25 10.18 17.43
C ASP A 585 45.90 8.79 17.50
N LEU A 586 47.04 8.65 16.84
CA LEU A 586 47.88 7.46 16.93
C LEU A 586 49.08 7.80 17.82
N THR A 587 49.15 7.21 19.01
CA THR A 587 50.26 7.41 19.96
C THR A 587 51.12 6.15 20.04
N GLY A 588 52.44 6.33 20.18
CA GLY A 588 53.44 5.24 20.16
C GLY A 588 54.88 5.71 20.34
N ASP A 589 55.83 4.76 20.42
CA ASP A 589 57.27 5.04 20.55
C ASP A 589 57.78 5.87 19.37
N ASN A 590 57.88 7.19 19.55
CA ASN A 590 58.41 8.26 18.69
C ASN A 590 58.23 8.19 17.16
N HIS A 591 57.48 7.24 16.60
CA HIS A 591 57.27 7.01 15.17
C HIS A 591 58.54 6.89 14.30
N VAL A 592 59.76 6.98 14.86
CA VAL A 592 61.03 7.02 14.10
C VAL A 592 61.31 5.69 13.40
N ASN A 593 60.78 4.59 13.92
CA ASN A 593 61.03 3.26 13.40
C ASN A 593 59.86 2.66 12.60
N ALA A 594 58.67 3.28 12.62
CA ALA A 594 57.58 2.84 11.75
C ALA A 594 57.95 3.14 10.28
N THR A 595 57.77 2.17 9.39
CA THR A 595 58.17 2.27 7.97
C THR A 595 57.08 1.86 6.99
N ALA A 596 56.01 1.22 7.49
CA ALA A 596 54.82 0.86 6.74
C ALA A 596 53.67 0.54 7.71
N GLY A 597 52.43 0.77 7.27
CA GLY A 597 51.21 0.46 8.00
C GLY A 597 50.01 1.16 7.39
N ARG A 598 48.81 0.63 7.63
CA ARG A 598 47.53 1.13 7.11
C ARG A 598 46.42 0.83 8.10
N ALA A 599 45.54 1.77 8.33
CA ALA A 599 44.31 1.60 9.10
C ALA A 599 43.09 2.01 8.27
N ARG A 600 41.95 1.37 8.52
CA ARG A 600 40.64 1.76 7.97
C ARG A 600 39.70 2.05 9.11
N ILE A 601 38.99 3.16 8.97
CA ILE A 601 38.04 3.65 9.95
C ILE A 601 36.70 3.76 9.25
N TYR A 602 35.68 3.20 9.88
CA TYR A 602 34.30 3.16 9.41
C TYR A 602 33.45 3.93 10.42
N ALA A 603 32.53 4.75 9.95
CA ALA A 603 31.53 5.38 10.80
C ALA A 603 30.14 5.08 10.25
N LEU A 604 29.23 4.62 11.11
CA LEU A 604 27.82 4.43 10.78
C LEU A 604 27.09 5.74 11.09
N VAL A 605 26.58 6.40 10.06
CA VAL A 605 25.96 7.73 10.18
C VAL A 605 24.55 7.74 9.62
N SER A 606 23.69 8.60 10.16
CA SER A 606 22.42 8.97 9.53
C SER A 606 22.15 10.45 9.75
N ARG A 607 21.25 11.05 8.97
CA ARG A 607 20.76 12.40 9.26
C ARG A 607 19.27 12.32 9.59
N PRO A 608 18.83 12.55 10.84
CA PRO A 608 17.42 12.77 11.11
C PRO A 608 17.00 13.96 10.26
N PHE A 609 15.90 13.84 9.51
CA PHE A 609 15.30 15.01 8.88
C PHE A 609 15.11 16.05 9.98
N GLY A 610 15.72 17.22 9.82
CA GLY A 610 15.36 18.37 10.63
C GLY A 610 13.85 18.46 10.53
N ASN A 611 13.17 18.34 11.67
CA ASN A 611 11.73 18.56 11.76
C ASN A 611 11.49 20.02 11.37
N SER A 612 11.46 20.30 10.06
CA SER A 612 10.75 21.45 9.56
C SER A 612 9.29 21.10 9.83
N THR A 613 8.66 21.97 10.60
CA THR A 613 7.32 21.82 11.18
C THR A 613 6.19 21.78 10.14
N LEU A 614 6.42 21.21 8.94
CA LEU A 614 5.46 21.14 7.85
C LEU A 614 4.92 19.74 7.55
N GLU A 615 5.50 18.66 8.10
CA GLU A 615 5.00 17.28 7.91
C GLU A 615 4.33 16.69 9.16
N ALA A 616 3.73 17.56 9.98
CA ALA A 616 2.72 17.17 10.97
C ALA A 616 1.37 17.79 10.58
N ASN A 617 0.76 17.23 9.53
CA ASN A 617 -0.68 17.27 9.24
C ASN A 617 -1.06 16.10 8.34
#